data_AF-A0A3D8I328-F1
#
_entry.id   AF-A0A3D8I328-F1
#
_cell.length_a   1.000
_cell.length_b   1.000
_cell.length_c   1.000
_cell.angle_alpha   90.00
_cell.angle_beta   90.00
_cell.angle_gamma   90.00
#
_symmetry.space_group_name_H-M   'P 1'
#
loop_
_entity.id
_entity.type
_entity.pdbx_description
1 polymer ?
#
loop_
_entity_poly.entity_id
_entity_poly.type
_entity_poly.pdbx_seq_one_letter_code
_entity_poly.pdbx_strand_id
1 'polypeptide(L)' 'MDKASEQKLPIPQITASNQHIVDTIIALVEEILALKASSADTSHLEVQIDNLVYKLYNLTNEEIKIIEG' A
#
# COMPACT_ATOMS: atom_id res chain seq x y z
N MET A 1 12.94 15.75 -28.09
CA MET A 1 12.59 15.90 -26.66
C MET A 1 11.68 14.74 -26.32
N ASP A 2 12.30 13.63 -25.89
CA ASP A 2 11.60 12.43 -25.46
C ASP A 2 10.79 12.77 -24.20
N LYS A 3 9.47 12.82 -24.39
CA LYS A 3 8.51 12.99 -23.31
C LYS A 3 8.61 11.71 -22.48
N ALA A 4 9.16 11.79 -21.27
CA ALA A 4 9.18 10.66 -20.33
C ALA A 4 7.76 10.09 -20.27
N SER A 5 7.60 8.88 -20.81
CA SER A 5 6.31 8.20 -20.84
C SER A 5 6.06 7.75 -19.41
N GLU A 6 5.21 8.49 -18.69
CA GLU A 6 4.71 8.08 -17.38
C GLU A 6 4.09 6.69 -17.55
N GLN A 7 4.83 5.67 -17.11
CA GLN A 7 4.35 4.30 -17.13
C GLN A 7 3.20 4.23 -16.11
N LYS A 8 1.97 4.11 -16.60
CA LYS A 8 0.79 3.98 -15.74
C LYS A 8 0.81 2.59 -15.13
N LEU A 9 1.12 2.53 -13.83
CA LEU A 9 0.89 1.31 -13.06
C LEU A 9 -0.63 1.04 -13.02
N PRO A 10 -1.06 -0.21 -13.22
CA PRO A 10 -2.46 -0.56 -13.14
C PRO A 10 -2.96 -0.35 -11.71
N ILE A 11 -3.99 0.47 -11.52
CA ILE A 11 -4.62 0.65 -10.20
C ILE A 11 -5.64 -0.48 -9.99
N PRO A 12 -5.52 -1.27 -8.91
CA PRO A 12 -6.44 -2.35 -8.63
C PRO A 12 -7.84 -1.79 -8.44
N GLN A 13 -8.82 -2.41 -9.10
CA GLN A 13 -10.22 -2.02 -8.95
C GLN A 13 -10.72 -2.44 -7.57
N ILE A 14 -11.46 -1.55 -6.91
CA ILE A 14 -12.13 -1.87 -5.65
C ILE A 14 -13.36 -2.71 -5.99
N THR A 15 -13.46 -3.86 -5.33
CA THR A 15 -14.54 -4.84 -5.47
C THR A 15 -15.01 -5.26 -4.09
N ALA A 16 -16.19 -5.88 -4.00
CA ALA A 16 -16.71 -6.38 -2.72
C ALA A 16 -15.71 -7.33 -2.01
N SER A 17 -14.91 -8.10 -2.77
CA SER A 17 -13.94 -9.04 -2.23
C SER A 17 -12.73 -8.38 -1.56
N ASN A 18 -12.31 -7.21 -2.04
CA ASN A 18 -11.14 -6.49 -1.51
C ASN A 18 -11.51 -5.22 -0.72
N GLN A 19 -12.80 -4.89 -0.60
CA GLN A 19 -13.29 -3.74 0.16
C GLN A 19 -12.74 -3.74 1.59
N HIS A 20 -12.73 -4.89 2.26
CA HIS A 20 -12.19 -5.00 3.62
C HIS A 20 -10.70 -4.64 3.73
N ILE A 21 -9.90 -4.96 2.70
CA ILE A 21 -8.47 -4.60 2.64
C ILE A 21 -8.35 -3.08 2.50
N VAL A 22 -9.14 -2.48 1.60
CA VAL A 22 -9.14 -1.03 1.36
C VAL A 22 -9.56 -0.27 2.61
N ASP A 23 -10.65 -0.70 3.27
CA ASP A 23 -11.14 -0.09 4.51
C ASP A 23 -10.09 -0.17 5.62
N THR A 24 -9.37 -1.30 5.71
CA THR A 24 -8.28 -1.47 6.67
C THR A 24 -7.10 -0.54 6.36
N ILE A 25 -6.71 -0.39 5.09
CA ILE A 25 -5.66 0.55 4.67
C ILE A 25 -6.06 1.98 5.05
N ILE A 26 -7.31 2.39 4.79
CA ILE A 26 -7.81 3.73 5.16
C ILE A 26 -7.68 3.96 6.66
N ALA A 27 -8.16 3.01 7.49
CA ALA A 27 -8.09 3.13 8.94
C ALA A 27 -6.65 3.22 9.45
N LEU A 28 -5.73 2.40 8.92
CA LEU A 28 -4.31 2.46 9.28
C LEU A 28 -3.66 3.78 8.88
N VAL A 29 -4.00 4.32 7.69
CA VAL A 29 -3.50 5.64 7.26
C VAL A 29 -4.00 6.74 8.19
N GLU A 30 -5.26 6.71 8.61
CA GLU A 30 -5.81 7.66 9.58
C GLU A 30 -5.07 7.58 10.93
N GLU A 31 -4.77 6.37 11.41
CA GLU A 31 -4.00 6.16 12.63
C GLU A 31 -2.56 6.69 12.50
N ILE A 32 -1.88 6.42 11.38
CA ILE A 32 -0.54 6.94 11.11
C ILE A 32 -0.54 8.46 11.09
N LEU A 33 -1.53 9.09 10.44
CA LEU A 33 -1.65 10.54 10.39
C LEU A 33 -1.81 11.14 11.80
N ALA A 34 -2.61 10.51 12.66
CA ALA A 34 -2.78 10.93 14.04
C ALA A 34 -1.48 10.77 14.87
N LEU A 35 -0.79 9.64 14.71
CA LEU A 35 0.46 9.35 15.43
C LEU A 35 1.62 10.25 14.99
N LYS A 36 1.77 10.49 13.69
CA LYS A 36 2.82 11.37 13.15
C LYS A 36 2.67 12.82 13.60
N ALA A 37 1.45 13.29 13.90
CA ALA A 37 1.24 14.60 14.51
C ALA A 37 1.93 14.74 15.88
N SER A 38 2.18 13.62 16.57
CA SER A 38 2.92 13.54 17.84
C SER A 38 4.38 13.06 17.70
N SER A 39 4.89 12.96 16.46
CA SER A 39 6.22 12.40 16.15
C SER A 39 6.43 10.98 16.67
N ALA A 40 5.35 10.20 16.83
CA ALA A 40 5.43 8.79 17.18
C ALA A 40 5.95 7.96 15.99
N ASP A 41 6.65 6.87 16.30
CA ASP A 41 7.09 5.90 15.30
C ASP A 41 5.89 5.10 14.77
N THR A 42 5.76 5.06 13.44
CA THR A 42 4.69 4.36 12.73
C THR A 42 5.20 3.24 11.83
N SER A 43 6.49 2.91 11.89
CA SER A 43 7.14 1.93 11.00
C SER A 43 6.39 0.59 10.97
N HIS A 44 5.84 0.16 12.12
CA HIS A 44 5.06 -1.07 12.19
C HIS A 44 3.73 -1.00 11.40
N LEU A 45 3.03 0.13 11.44
CA LEU A 45 1.77 0.34 10.71
C LEU A 45 2.04 0.47 9.20
N GLU A 46 3.15 1.10 8.83
CA GLU A 46 3.59 1.22 7.44
C GLU A 46 3.86 -0.15 6.82
N VAL A 47 4.59 -1.02 7.51
CA VAL A 47 4.80 -2.42 7.06
C VAL A 47 3.49 -3.20 6.95
N GLN A 48 2.50 -2.94 7.82
CA GLN A 48 1.17 -3.55 7.68
C GLN A 48 0.46 -3.08 6.40
N ILE A 49 0.54 -1.78 6.08
CA ILE A 49 0.00 -1.23 4.83
C ILE A 49 0.68 -1.87 3.62
N ASP A 50 2.01 -1.99 3.60
CA ASP A 50 2.73 -2.61 2.48
C ASP A 50 2.22 -4.02 2.21
N ASN A 51 2.09 -4.84 3.26
CA ASN A 51 1.53 -6.19 3.16
C ASN A 51 0.08 -6.22 2.65
N LEU A 52 -0.74 -5.26 3.04
CA LEU A 52 -2.13 -5.14 2.55
C LEU A 52 -2.17 -4.69 1.08
N VAL A 53 -1.28 -3.78 0.69
CA VAL A 53 -1.12 -3.36 -0.71
C VAL A 53 -0.68 -4.54 -1.57
N TYR A 54 0.32 -5.32 -1.16
CA TYR A 54 0.71 -6.52 -1.91
C TYR A 54 -0.45 -7.51 -2.08
N LYS A 55 -1.25 -7.72 -1.03
CA LYS A 55 -2.46 -8.54 -1.13
C LYS A 55 -3.49 -7.95 -2.09
N LEU A 56 -3.66 -6.63 -2.11
CA LEU A 56 -4.58 -5.93 -3.03
C LEU A 56 -4.17 -6.09 -4.50
N TYR A 57 -2.86 -6.20 -4.75
CA TYR A 57 -2.28 -6.50 -6.07
C TYR A 57 -2.14 -8.00 -6.35
N ASN A 58 -2.54 -8.87 -5.41
CA ASN A 58 -2.38 -10.32 -5.50
C ASN A 58 -0.92 -10.76 -5.74
N LEU A 59 0.05 -10.02 -5.21
CA LEU A 59 1.46 -10.34 -5.38
C LEU A 59 1.86 -11.59 -4.60
N THR A 60 2.72 -12.38 -5.22
CA THR A 60 3.36 -13.54 -4.61
C THR A 60 4.59 -13.14 -3.81
N ASN A 61 5.04 -14.01 -2.92
CA ASN A 61 6.29 -13.78 -2.16
C ASN A 61 7.52 -13.63 -3.06
N GLU A 62 7.52 -14.25 -4.25
CA GLU A 62 8.60 -14.10 -5.22
C GLU A 62 8.60 -12.69 -5.84
N GLU A 63 7.42 -12.18 -6.20
CA GLU A 63 7.27 -10.81 -6.72
C GLU A 63 7.60 -9.75 -5.66
N ILE A 64 7.19 -9.97 -4.41
CA ILE A 64 7.50 -9.07 -3.30
C ILE A 64 9.02 -8.99 -3.09
N LYS A 65 9.74 -10.12 -3.15
CA LYS A 65 11.21 -10.13 -3.05
C LYS A 65 11.89 -9.32 -4.15
N ILE A 66 11.33 -9.29 -5.36
CA ILE A 66 11.87 -8.48 -6.46
C ILE A 66 11.71 -6.99 -6.17
N ILE A 67 10.63 -6.60 -5.49
CA ILE A 67 10.34 -5.20 -5.12
C ILE A 67 11.23 -4.75 -3.97
N GLU A 68 11.36 -5.58 -2.93
CA GLU A 68 12.08 -5.23 -1.69
C GLU A 68 13.60 -5.40 -1.79
N GLY A 69 14.09 -6.27 -2.68
CA GLY A 69 15.52 -6.52 -2.91
C GLY A 69 16.12 -7.68 -2.13
#